data_AF-A0A1B6EQH3-F1
#
_entry.id   AF-A0A1B6EQH3-F1
#
_cell.length_a   1.000
_cell.length_b   1.000
_cell.length_c   1.000
_cell.angle_alpha   90.00
_cell.angle_beta   90.00
_cell.angle_gamma   90.00
#
_symmetry.space_group_name_H-M   'P 1'
#
loop_
_entity.id
_entity.type
_entity.pdbx_description
1 polymer ?
#
loop_
_entity_poly.entity_id
_entity_poly.type
_entity_poly.pdbx_seq_one_letter_code
_entity_poly.pdbx_strand_id
1 'polypeptide(L)'
;VELVIDYLNYGINSILFQRGIYPPESFNTEEHFGLSILVSTDEKIIGFLKSVLGQIKDWLLGEQVNKMSLVIANVNTKEVLERWDFKLEYEKPEGSATEGGEVIGKKDLKIIQKE
;
A
#
# COMPACT_ATOMS: atom_id res chain seq x y z
N VAL A 1 -8.88 -5.60 3.60
CA VAL A 1 -8.59 -4.20 3.20
C VAL A 1 -7.45 -3.60 4.01
N GLU A 2 -7.46 -3.66 5.35
CA GLU A 2 -6.38 -3.11 6.18
C GLU A 2 -4.98 -3.57 5.74
N LEU A 3 -4.80 -4.89 5.54
CA LEU A 3 -3.53 -5.45 5.08
C LEU A 3 -3.04 -4.87 3.74
N VAL A 4 -3.97 -4.57 2.82
CA VAL A 4 -3.62 -3.97 1.52
C VAL A 4 -3.17 -2.53 1.73
N ILE A 5 -3.85 -1.78 2.60
CA ILE A 5 -3.46 -0.41 2.94
C ILE A 5 -2.10 -0.36 3.62
N ASP A 6 -1.84 -1.26 4.56
CA ASP A 6 -0.53 -1.38 5.22
C ASP A 6 0.56 -1.72 4.20
N TYR A 7 0.32 -2.70 3.33
CA TYR A 7 1.24 -3.05 2.25
C TYR A 7 1.55 -1.86 1.33
N LEU A 8 0.52 -1.11 0.91
CA LEU A 8 0.71 0.09 0.10
C LEU A 8 1.49 1.18 0.85
N ASN A 9 1.21 1.38 2.15
CA ASN A 9 1.95 2.35 2.96
C ASN A 9 3.44 2.01 3.04
N TYR A 10 3.77 0.78 3.41
CA TYR A 10 5.16 0.33 3.53
C TYR A 10 5.86 0.25 2.17
N GLY A 11 5.17 -0.18 1.13
CA GLY A 11 5.68 -0.22 -0.24
C GLY A 11 6.03 1.18 -0.75
N ILE A 12 5.15 2.16 -0.54
CA ILE A 12 5.42 3.55 -0.92
C ILE A 12 6.60 4.11 -0.13
N ASN A 13 6.63 3.95 1.19
CA ASN A 13 7.76 4.42 2.01
C ASN A 13 9.09 3.79 1.56
N SER A 14 9.09 2.50 1.24
CA SER A 14 10.27 1.79 0.73
C SER A 14 10.76 2.36 -0.60
N ILE A 15 9.86 2.69 -1.53
CA ILE A 15 10.22 3.30 -2.81
C ILE A 15 10.78 4.71 -2.60
N LEU A 16 10.15 5.52 -1.73
CA LEU A 16 10.62 6.87 -1.42
C LEU A 16 12.05 6.86 -0.85
N PHE A 17 12.34 5.91 0.04
CA PHE A 17 13.67 5.72 0.62
C PHE A 17 14.68 5.22 -0.42
N GLN A 18 14.40 4.09 -1.09
CA GLN A 18 15.36 3.44 -2.00
C GLN A 18 15.71 4.30 -3.21
N ARG A 19 14.79 5.15 -3.67
CA ARG A 19 15.01 6.08 -4.78
C ARG A 19 15.55 7.44 -4.34
N GLY A 20 15.77 7.63 -3.03
CA GLY A 20 16.31 8.88 -2.49
C GLY A 20 15.41 10.09 -2.75
N ILE A 21 14.09 9.89 -2.81
CA ILE A 21 13.12 10.99 -3.00
C ILE A 21 13.08 11.86 -1.75
N TYR A 22 13.23 11.24 -0.58
CA TYR A 22 13.38 11.89 0.71
C TYR A 22 14.73 11.52 1.34
N PRO A 23 15.30 12.42 2.16
CA PRO A 23 16.58 12.18 2.83
C PRO A 23 16.54 10.95 3.75
N PRO A 24 17.61 10.14 3.85
CA PRO A 24 17.65 8.97 4.73
C PRO A 24 17.34 9.27 6.20
N GLU A 25 17.74 10.44 6.70
CA GLU A 25 17.50 10.88 8.08
C GLU A 25 16.03 11.19 8.38
N SER A 26 15.18 11.32 7.36
CA SER A 26 13.73 11.47 7.54
C SER A 26 13.00 10.12 7.59
N PHE A 27 13.70 9.02 7.85
CA PHE A 27 13.09 7.69 8.01
C PHE A 27 13.51 7.05 9.32
N ASN A 28 12.58 6.33 9.94
CA ASN A 28 12.82 5.47 11.07
C ASN A 28 12.56 4.01 10.69
N THR A 29 13.26 3.10 11.36
CA THR A 29 13.01 1.66 11.19
C THR A 29 11.85 1.22 12.08
N GLU A 30 10.88 0.53 11.48
CA GLU A 30 9.78 -0.13 12.16
C GLU A 30 9.79 -1.62 11.83
N GLU A 31 9.39 -2.48 12.79
CA GLU A 31 9.22 -3.91 12.53
C GLU A 31 7.79 -4.21 12.12
N HIS A 32 7.59 -4.65 10.88
CA HIS A 32 6.29 -5.08 10.35
C HIS A 32 6.45 -6.34 9.53
N PHE A 33 5.50 -7.27 9.67
CA PHE A 33 5.52 -8.57 8.98
C PHE A 33 6.81 -9.38 9.21
N GLY A 34 7.48 -9.17 10.35
CA GLY A 34 8.77 -9.81 10.64
C GLY A 34 9.97 -9.21 9.89
N LEU A 35 9.78 -8.07 9.22
CA LEU A 35 10.78 -7.34 8.47
C LEU A 35 11.01 -5.96 9.09
N SER A 36 12.26 -5.49 9.05
CA SER A 36 12.60 -4.11 9.37
C SER A 36 12.34 -3.23 8.14
N ILE A 37 11.33 -2.37 8.21
CA ILE A 37 10.91 -1.48 7.13
C ILE A 37 11.19 -0.04 7.53
N LEU A 38 11.66 0.78 6.58
CA LEU A 38 11.86 2.21 6.79
C LEU A 38 10.58 2.98 6.49
N VAL A 39 10.14 3.78 7.45
CA VAL A 39 8.92 4.61 7.38
C VAL A 39 9.31 6.06 7.59
N SER A 40 8.75 6.96 6.78
CA SER A 40 9.06 8.38 6.87
C SER A 40 8.60 8.98 8.21
N THR A 41 9.38 9.91 8.75
CA THR A 41 9.08 10.73 9.93
C THR A 41 8.62 12.14 9.56
N ASP A 42 8.70 12.54 8.29
CA ASP A 42 8.25 13.85 7.82
C ASP A 42 6.71 13.94 7.86
N GLU A 43 6.20 14.89 8.65
CA GLU A 43 4.76 15.04 8.88
C GLU A 43 3.96 15.36 7.62
N LYS A 44 4.56 16.01 6.62
CA LYS A 44 3.85 16.38 5.39
C LYS A 44 3.58 15.15 4.54
N ILE A 45 4.59 14.30 4.34
CA ILE A 45 4.40 13.05 3.59
C ILE A 45 3.54 12.06 4.37
N ILE A 46 3.69 11.96 5.70
CA ILE A 46 2.80 11.15 6.54
C ILE A 46 1.35 11.62 6.39
N GLY A 47 1.08 12.92 6.50
CA GLY A 47 -0.25 13.49 6.35
C GLY A 47 -0.84 13.26 4.96
N PHE A 48 -0.02 13.44 3.92
CA PHE A 48 -0.42 13.18 2.54
C PHE A 48 -0.79 11.71 2.33
N LEU A 49 0.09 10.77 2.72
CA LEU A 49 -0.16 9.34 2.58
C LEU A 49 -1.38 8.91 3.39
N LYS A 50 -1.56 9.42 4.61
CA LYS A 50 -2.74 9.14 5.43
C LYS A 50 -4.03 9.57 4.73
N SER A 51 -4.05 10.75 4.10
CA SER A 51 -5.22 11.25 3.36
C SER A 51 -5.52 10.40 2.12
N VAL A 52 -4.49 10.10 1.34
CA VAL A 52 -4.62 9.31 0.09
C VAL A 52 -5.02 7.87 0.39
N LEU A 53 -4.31 7.20 1.31
CA LEU A 53 -4.59 5.82 1.69
C LEU A 53 -5.95 5.68 2.40
N GLY A 54 -6.39 6.72 3.13
CA GLY A 54 -7.74 6.77 3.69
C GLY A 54 -8.83 6.73 2.60
N GLN A 55 -8.68 7.54 1.55
CA GLN A 55 -9.61 7.52 0.41
C GLN A 55 -9.56 6.18 -0.35
N ILE A 56 -8.36 5.65 -0.57
CA ILE A 56 -8.18 4.35 -1.23
C ILE A 56 -8.88 3.26 -0.41
N LYS A 57 -8.77 3.28 0.93
CA LYS A 57 -9.43 2.31 1.81
C LYS A 57 -10.94 2.25 1.58
N ASP A 58 -11.59 3.40 1.47
CA ASP A 58 -13.04 3.47 1.21
C ASP A 58 -13.39 2.91 -0.18
N TRP A 59 -12.60 3.23 -1.21
CA TRP A 59 -12.79 2.67 -2.55
C TRP A 59 -12.49 1.17 -2.62
N LEU A 60 -11.54 0.66 -1.82
CA LEU A 60 -11.25 -0.77 -1.73
C LEU A 60 -12.44 -1.53 -1.14
N LEU A 61 -13.09 -0.98 -0.12
CA LEU A 61 -14.30 -1.57 0.47
C LEU A 61 -15.45 -1.65 -0.52
N GLY A 62 -15.56 -0.67 -1.43
CA GLY A 62 -16.54 -0.67 -2.52
C GLY A 62 -16.12 -1.45 -3.77
N GLU A 63 -14.98 -2.15 -3.76
CA GLU A 63 -14.38 -2.82 -4.93
C GLU A 63 -14.17 -1.91 -6.16
N GLN A 64 -13.88 -0.62 -5.92
CA GLN A 64 -13.80 0.41 -6.96
C GLN A 64 -12.37 0.69 -7.48
N VAL A 65 -11.36 -0.03 -6.97
CA VAL A 65 -9.95 0.20 -7.33
C VAL A 65 -9.35 -1.05 -7.98
N ASN A 66 -9.05 -0.96 -9.27
CA ASN A 66 -8.37 -2.06 -9.98
C ASN A 66 -6.84 -1.90 -9.99
N LYS A 67 -6.35 -0.65 -9.88
CA LYS A 67 -4.92 -0.33 -9.97
C LYS A 67 -4.60 1.00 -9.30
N MET A 68 -3.47 1.06 -8.61
CA MET A 68 -2.82 2.30 -8.15
C MET A 68 -1.43 2.41 -8.80
N SER A 69 -1.07 3.59 -9.29
CA SER A 69 0.24 3.83 -9.91
C SER A 69 0.99 4.92 -9.14
N LEU A 70 2.19 4.60 -8.64
CA LEU A 70 3.14 5.58 -8.13
C LEU A 70 4.10 5.97 -9.26
N VAL A 71 4.14 7.25 -9.63
CA VAL A 71 4.93 7.75 -10.76
C VAL A 71 6.00 8.68 -10.24
N ILE A 72 7.27 8.40 -10.59
CA ILE A 72 8.39 9.29 -10.35
C ILE A 72 8.68 10.00 -11.67
N ALA A 73 8.57 11.33 -11.67
CA ALA A 73 8.79 12.15 -12.85
C ALA A 73 9.75 13.29 -12.55
N ASN A 74 10.49 13.71 -13.57
CA ASN A 74 11.35 14.87 -13.47
C ASN A 74 10.48 16.13 -13.30
N VAL A 75 10.75 16.92 -12.26
CA VAL A 75 9.95 18.10 -11.94
C VAL A 75 9.99 19.17 -13.03
N ASN A 76 11.10 19.29 -13.76
CA ASN A 76 11.34 20.30 -14.79
C ASN A 76 10.81 19.84 -16.16
N THR A 77 11.19 18.63 -16.60
CA THR A 77 10.85 18.14 -17.95
C THR A 77 9.50 17.44 -18.01
N LYS A 78 8.92 17.05 -16.86
CA LYS A 78 7.72 16.21 -16.73
C LYS A 78 7.86 14.81 -17.33
N GLU A 79 9.09 14.42 -17.68
CA GLU A 79 9.40 13.07 -18.15
C GLU A 79 9.19 12.06 -17.02
N VAL A 80 8.49 10.97 -17.33
CA VAL A 80 8.30 9.85 -16.41
C VAL A 80 9.60 9.03 -16.38
N LEU A 81 10.23 8.99 -15.22
CA LEU A 81 11.45 8.20 -15.00
C LEU A 81 11.09 6.78 -14.58
N GLU A 82 10.11 6.64 -13.68
CA GLU A 82 9.67 5.35 -13.16
C GLU A 82 8.17 5.33 -12.91
N ARG A 83 7.58 4.15 -13.01
CA ARG A 83 6.18 3.90 -12.68
C ARG A 83 6.04 2.54 -12.01
N TRP A 84 5.49 2.56 -10.81
CA TRP A 84 5.18 1.38 -10.01
C TRP A 84 3.67 1.17 -10.01
N ASP A 85 3.22 0.13 -10.72
CA ASP A 85 1.81 -0.22 -10.85
C ASP A 85 1.45 -1.31 -9.82
N PHE A 86 0.67 -0.94 -8.81
CA PHE A 86 0.05 -1.86 -7.86
C PHE A 86 -1.31 -2.29 -8.44
N LYS A 87 -1.39 -3.51 -8.96
CA LYS A 87 -2.65 -4.08 -9.45
C LYS A 87 -3.38 -4.77 -8.31
N LEU A 88 -4.70 -4.62 -8.28
CA LEU A 88 -5.53 -5.18 -7.23
C LEU A 88 -6.48 -6.21 -7.81
N GLU A 89 -6.56 -7.34 -7.13
CA GLU A 89 -7.44 -8.44 -7.48
C GLU A 89 -8.32 -8.75 -6.26
N TYR A 90 -9.62 -8.70 -6.48
CA TYR A 90 -10.61 -9.02 -5.47
C TYR A 90 -10.95 -10.50 -5.58
N GLU A 91 -10.78 -11.24 -4.49
CA GLU A 91 -11.19 -12.63 -4.41
C GLU A 91 -12.72 -12.68 -4.36
N LYS A 92 -13.35 -13.11 -5.45
CA LYS A 92 -14.78 -13.42 -5.44
C LYS A 92 -14.99 -14.70 -4.63
N PRO A 93 -15.97 -14.76 -3.72
CA PRO A 93 -16.33 -16.01 -3.08
C PRO A 93 -16.93 -16.94 -4.15
N GLU A 94 -16.14 -17.86 -4.69
CA GLU A 94 -16.67 -18.96 -5.48
C GLU A 94 -17.42 -19.91 -4.54
N GLY A 95 -18.75 -19.78 -4.50
CA GLY A 95 -19.65 -20.83 -4.02
C GLY A 95 -20.12 -20.76 -2.56
N SER A 96 -20.53 -19.59 -2.04
CA SER A 96 -21.37 -19.56 -0.83
C SER A 96 -22.83 -19.37 -1.19
N ALA A 97 -23.59 -20.46 -1.23
CA ALA A 97 -25.03 -20.40 -1.06
C ALA A 97 -25.35 -19.72 0.29
N THR A 98 -26.26 -18.75 0.24
CA THR A 98 -27.11 -18.19 1.30
C THR A 98 -26.99 -18.79 2.71
N GLU A 99 -26.53 -18.00 3.69
CA GLU A 99 -27.30 -17.41 4.81
C GLU A 99 -26.36 -17.06 5.99
N GLY A 100 -26.30 -15.77 6.33
CA GLY A 100 -25.85 -15.28 7.64
C GLY A 100 -24.35 -15.16 7.89
N GLY A 101 -23.83 -13.93 7.78
CA GLY A 101 -22.70 -13.45 8.60
C GLY A 101 -21.27 -13.68 8.06
N GLU A 102 -20.58 -12.57 7.81
CA GLU A 102 -19.13 -12.39 7.65
C GLU A 102 -18.36 -13.30 6.67
N VAL A 103 -18.09 -12.75 5.47
CA VAL A 103 -17.07 -13.27 4.55
C VAL A 103 -15.71 -12.67 4.93
N ILE A 104 -14.96 -13.36 5.78
CA ILE A 104 -13.54 -13.07 6.01
C ILE A 104 -12.75 -13.97 5.05
N GLY A 105 -12.01 -13.38 4.10
CA GLY A 105 -11.16 -14.12 3.16
C GLY A 105 -10.18 -15.03 3.91
N LYS A 106 -10.17 -16.32 3.57
CA LYS A 106 -9.34 -17.36 4.19
C LYS A 106 -7.91 -17.37 3.67
N LYS A 107 -7.17 -16.27 3.81
CA LYS A 107 -5.70 -16.33 3.75
C LYS A 107 -5.16 -16.05 5.15
N ASP A 108 -4.60 -17.09 5.75
CA ASP A 108 -3.92 -17.01 7.04
C ASP A 108 -2.82 -15.93 6.96
N LEU A 109 -2.85 -14.96 7.88
CA LEU A 109 -1.85 -13.88 8.01
C LEU A 109 -0.40 -14.43 8.03
N LYS A 110 -0.23 -15.67 8.49
CA LYS A 110 1.06 -16.38 8.57
C LYS A 110 1.66 -16.76 7.20
N ILE A 111 0.83 -16.85 6.15
CA ILE A 111 1.29 -17.20 4.80
C ILE A 111 1.78 -15.94 4.08
N ILE A 112 1.09 -14.81 4.26
CA ILE A 112 1.44 -13.54 3.61
C ILE A 112 2.75 -12.95 4.17
N GLN A 113 3.09 -13.24 5.42
CA GLN A 113 4.34 -12.81 6.06
C GLN A 113 5.59 -13.61 5.67
N LYS A 114 5.45 -14.64 4.82
CA LYS A 114 6.53 -15.57 4.47
C LYS A 114 6.94 -15.54 3.00
N GLU A 115 6.29 -14.74 2.16
CA GLU A 115 6.62 -14.58 0.74
C GLU A 115 7.43 -13.29 0.48
#